data_AF-A5ZQH4-F1
#
_entry.id   AF-A5ZQH4-F1
#
_cell.length_a   1.000
_cell.length_b   1.000
_cell.length_c   1.000
_cell.angle_alpha   90.00
_cell.angle_beta   90.00
_cell.angle_gamma   90.00
#
_symmetry.space_group_name_H-M   'P 1'
#
loop_
_entity.id
_entity.type
_entity.pdbx_description
1 polymer ?
#
loop_
_entity_poly.entity_id
_entity_poly.type
_entity_poly.pdbx_seq_one_letter_code
_entity_poly.pdbx_strand_id
1 'polypeptide(L)'
;MATWNSRGLRGSTLEDLVNRTNEQYAEKNLALIQKIPTPITPVRMDKENRHITLAYFEQRSTVDYIGAVQGIPVCFDAKECSVDTFPLSNIHPHQVEFMNAFEQQGGIAFFLYFFQSCRSVLLPSAP
;
A
#
# COMPACT_ATOMS: atom_id res chain seq x y z
N MET A 1 16.00 2.81 -23.70
CA MET A 1 16.37 3.71 -22.59
C MET A 1 15.13 4.50 -22.21
N ALA A 2 14.40 4.05 -21.18
CA ALA A 2 13.18 4.72 -20.74
C ALA A 2 13.56 6.01 -20.01
N THR A 3 13.29 7.13 -20.65
CA THR A 3 13.50 8.47 -20.11
C THR A 3 12.47 8.76 -19.03
N TRP A 4 13.00 9.19 -17.89
CA TRP A 4 12.32 9.74 -16.74
C TRP A 4 11.41 10.90 -17.14
N ASN A 5 10.15 10.62 -17.45
CA ASN A 5 9.09 11.62 -17.47
C ASN A 5 8.40 11.61 -16.11
N SER A 6 8.27 12.81 -15.56
CA SER A 6 7.79 13.25 -14.24
C SER A 6 6.35 12.87 -13.86
N ARG A 7 5.91 11.64 -14.20
CA ARG A 7 4.57 11.11 -13.90
C ARG A 7 4.57 9.71 -13.27
N GLY A 8 5.69 8.99 -13.26
CA GLY A 8 5.73 7.57 -12.81
C GLY A 8 5.86 7.33 -11.30
N LEU A 9 5.96 8.38 -10.48
CA LEU A 9 6.14 8.29 -9.01
C LEU A 9 5.16 9.16 -8.22
N ARG A 10 4.16 9.76 -8.88
CA ARG A 10 3.01 10.30 -8.14
C ARG A 10 2.14 9.09 -7.81
N GLY A 11 1.79 8.92 -6.53
CA GLY A 11 0.85 7.89 -6.10
C GLY A 11 -0.37 7.88 -7.02
N SER A 12 -1.00 6.73 -7.14
CA SER A 12 -2.24 6.64 -7.94
C SER A 12 -3.32 7.53 -7.30
N THR A 13 -4.37 7.88 -8.03
CA THR A 13 -5.46 8.71 -7.48
C THR A 13 -6.04 8.08 -6.21
N LEU A 14 -6.09 6.75 -6.16
CA LEU A 14 -6.47 6.01 -4.96
C LEU A 14 -5.52 6.26 -3.79
N GLU A 15 -4.21 6.22 -4.04
CA GLU A 15 -3.20 6.44 -2.99
C GLU A 15 -3.35 7.82 -2.35
N ASP A 16 -3.50 8.87 -3.16
CA ASP A 16 -3.70 10.24 -2.66
C ASP A 16 -4.99 10.35 -1.82
N LEU A 17 -6.07 9.70 -2.26
CA LEU A 17 -7.34 9.68 -1.52
C LEU A 17 -7.21 8.93 -0.20
N VAL A 18 -6.53 7.78 -0.18
CA VAL A 18 -6.29 7.00 1.03
C VAL A 18 -5.43 7.79 2.01
N ASN A 19 -4.33 8.38 1.56
CA ASN A 19 -3.45 9.20 2.39
C ASN A 19 -4.21 10.36 3.05
N ARG A 20 -4.96 11.13 2.26
CA ARG A 20 -5.77 12.24 2.77
C ARG A 20 -6.88 11.78 3.73
N THR A 21 -7.41 10.59 3.53
CA THR A 21 -8.44 10.01 4.41
C THR A 21 -7.82 9.59 5.74
N ASN A 22 -6.64 8.96 5.71
CA ASN A 22 -5.89 8.58 6.91
C ASN A 22 -5.45 9.79 7.73
N GLU A 23 -5.02 10.88 7.07
CA GLU A 23 -4.72 12.16 7.74
C GLU A 23 -5.93 12.70 8.50
N GLN A 24 -7.11 12.72 7.86
CA GLN A 24 -8.34 13.15 8.52
C GLN A 24 -8.73 12.25 9.70
N TYR A 25 -8.49 10.94 9.62
CA TYR A 25 -8.73 10.05 10.75
C TYR A 25 -7.79 10.34 11.92
N ALA A 26 -6.52 10.66 11.63
CA ALA A 26 -5.54 11.02 12.65
C ALA A 26 -5.88 12.35 13.31
N GLU A 27 -6.20 13.39 12.53
CA GLU A 27 -6.60 14.72 13.04
C GLU A 27 -7.82 14.64 13.96
N LYS A 28 -8.76 13.75 13.66
CA LYS A 28 -9.98 13.53 14.45
C LYS A 28 -9.80 12.52 15.58
N ASN A 29 -8.59 11.99 15.79
CA ASN A 29 -8.29 10.93 16.76
C ASN A 29 -9.17 9.67 16.60
N LEU A 30 -9.55 9.33 15.36
CA LEU A 30 -10.36 8.15 15.04
C LEU A 30 -9.49 6.93 14.74
N ALA A 31 -8.40 7.12 14.00
CA ALA A 31 -7.45 6.07 13.66
C ALA A 31 -6.07 6.67 13.39
N LEU A 32 -5.03 5.87 13.61
CA LEU A 32 -3.65 6.19 13.24
C LEU A 32 -3.16 5.13 12.26
N ILE A 33 -3.12 5.47 10.97
CA ILE A 33 -2.72 4.57 9.89
C ILE A 33 -1.59 5.23 9.10
N GLN A 34 -0.52 4.47 8.83
CA GLN A 34 0.65 4.93 8.11
C GLN A 34 0.92 4.05 6.89
N LYS A 35 1.41 4.70 5.82
CA LYS A 35 1.90 4.01 4.64
C LYS A 35 3.28 3.41 4.92
N ILE A 36 3.47 2.14 4.61
CA ILE A 36 4.78 1.47 4.68
C ILE A 36 5.58 1.87 3.43
N PRO A 37 6.78 2.45 3.58
CA PRO A 37 7.62 2.77 2.42
C PRO A 37 8.06 1.48 1.73
N THR A 38 8.05 1.49 0.40
CA THR A 38 8.54 0.35 -0.37
C THR A 38 10.04 0.17 -0.12
N PRO A 39 10.48 -1.04 0.28
CA PRO A 39 11.89 -1.26 0.55
C PRO A 39 12.71 -1.11 -0.74
N ILE A 40 13.67 -0.19 -0.71
CA ILE A 40 14.63 0.01 -1.79
C ILE A 40 16.04 -0.32 -1.29
N THR A 41 16.79 -1.10 -2.05
CA THR A 41 18.21 -1.32 -1.78
C THR A 41 19.04 -0.30 -2.57
N PRO A 42 19.71 0.67 -1.92
CA PRO A 42 20.57 1.61 -2.62
C PRO A 42 21.85 0.91 -3.12
N VAL A 43 22.16 1.09 -4.41
CA VAL A 43 23.31 0.45 -5.10
C VAL A 43 24.47 1.41 -5.21
N ARG A 44 24.18 2.69 -5.49
CA ARG A 44 25.16 3.76 -5.54
C ARG A 44 24.62 4.97 -4.80
N MET A 45 25.42 5.45 -3.85
CA MET A 45 25.22 6.71 -3.15
C MET A 45 26.34 7.68 -3.52
N ASP A 46 25.94 8.90 -3.89
CA ASP A 46 26.87 10.02 -3.93
C ASP A 46 27.27 10.37 -2.49
N LYS A 47 28.58 10.32 -2.19
CA LYS A 47 29.11 10.47 -0.83
C LYS A 47 29.05 11.91 -0.32
N GLU A 48 28.97 12.91 -1.20
CA GLU A 48 28.92 14.32 -0.79
C GLU A 48 27.49 14.76 -0.47
N ASN A 49 26.51 14.38 -1.28
CA ASN A 49 25.11 14.83 -1.14
C ASN A 49 24.15 13.79 -0.56
N ARG A 50 24.62 12.56 -0.26
CA ARG A 50 23.80 11.42 0.19
C ARG A 50 22.61 11.12 -0.72
N HIS A 51 22.72 11.47 -2.00
CA HIS A 51 21.70 11.18 -2.99
C HIS A 51 21.88 9.76 -3.53
N ILE A 52 20.80 8.98 -3.51
CA ILE A 52 20.76 7.64 -4.09
C ILE A 52 20.62 7.78 -5.60
N THR A 53 21.66 7.41 -6.35
CA THR A 53 21.70 7.54 -7.81
C THR A 53 21.18 6.30 -8.53
N LEU A 54 21.23 5.14 -7.86
CA LEU A 54 20.68 3.87 -8.34
C LEU A 54 20.21 3.06 -7.13
N ALA A 55 19.00 2.52 -7.23
CA ALA A 55 18.44 1.56 -6.28
C ALA A 55 17.72 0.44 -7.04
N TYR A 56 17.74 -0.77 -6.49
CA TYR A 56 16.84 -1.84 -6.91
C TYR A 56 15.68 -1.93 -5.94
N PHE A 57 14.49 -2.26 -6.44
CA PHE A 57 13.35 -2.57 -5.61
C PHE A 57 13.54 -3.95 -4.98
N GLU A 58 13.38 -4.05 -3.67
CA GLU A 58 13.31 -5.36 -3.04
C GLU A 58 11.97 -6.01 -3.41
N GLN A 59 12.02 -7.29 -3.77
CA GLN A 59 10.87 -8.01 -4.33
C GLN A 59 9.79 -8.38 -3.30
N ARG A 60 9.96 -8.01 -2.02
CA ARG A 60 9.08 -8.36 -0.91
C ARG A 60 8.52 -7.11 -0.24
N SER A 61 7.28 -6.74 -0.58
CA SER A 61 6.53 -5.68 0.11
C SER A 61 5.44 -6.34 0.95
N THR A 62 5.41 -6.13 2.26
CA THR A 62 4.45 -6.81 3.15
C THR A 62 3.02 -6.36 2.87
N VAL A 63 2.71 -5.09 3.16
CA VAL A 63 1.42 -4.43 2.94
C VAL A 63 1.69 -2.93 2.76
N ASP A 64 0.79 -2.22 2.09
CA ASP A 64 0.98 -0.79 1.81
C ASP A 64 0.65 0.09 3.03
N TYR A 65 -0.30 -0.32 3.88
CA TYR A 65 -0.76 0.45 5.03
C TYR A 65 -0.88 -0.40 6.29
N ILE A 66 -0.49 0.18 7.43
CA ILE A 66 -0.63 -0.43 8.75
C ILE A 66 -0.95 0.63 9.81
N GLY A 67 -1.73 0.26 10.82
CA GLY A 67 -2.15 1.18 11.85
C GLY A 67 -3.00 0.58 12.94
N ALA A 68 -3.64 1.45 13.71
CA ALA A 68 -4.62 1.10 14.71
C ALA A 68 -5.87 1.97 14.59
N VAL A 69 -7.03 1.34 14.66
CA VAL A 69 -8.35 1.97 14.68
C VAL A 69 -8.96 1.67 16.04
N GLN A 70 -9.06 2.68 16.91
CA GLN A 70 -9.68 2.55 18.24
C GLN A 70 -9.18 1.35 19.08
N GLY A 71 -7.89 1.05 19.00
CA GLY A 71 -7.26 -0.08 19.72
C GLY A 71 -7.24 -1.40 18.95
N ILE A 72 -7.88 -1.48 17.78
CA ILE A 72 -7.83 -2.64 16.91
C ILE A 72 -6.69 -2.44 15.89
N PRO A 73 -5.71 -3.35 15.80
CA PRO A 73 -4.67 -3.27 14.79
C PRO A 73 -5.27 -3.55 13.42
N VAL A 74 -4.97 -2.71 12.43
CA VAL A 74 -5.51 -2.77 11.07
C VAL A 74 -4.36 -2.70 10.08
N CYS A 75 -4.36 -3.58 9.07
CA CYS A 75 -3.48 -3.45 7.92
C CYS A 75 -4.26 -3.64 6.62
N PHE A 76 -3.84 -2.96 5.55
CA PHE A 76 -4.46 -3.15 4.25
C PHE A 76 -3.52 -2.80 3.11
N ASP A 77 -3.83 -3.37 1.94
CA ASP A 77 -3.17 -3.08 0.68
C ASP A 77 -4.19 -2.44 -0.28
N ALA A 78 -3.80 -1.35 -0.95
CA ALA A 78 -4.68 -0.58 -1.82
C ALA A 78 -4.33 -0.86 -3.29
N LYS A 79 -5.28 -1.45 -4.03
CA LYS A 79 -5.11 -1.78 -5.45
C LYS A 79 -6.10 -1.01 -6.31
N GLU A 80 -5.59 -0.41 -7.38
CA GLU A 80 -6.40 0.29 -8.39
C GLU A 80 -6.44 -0.54 -9.68
N CYS A 81 -7.64 -0.77 -10.22
CA CYS A 81 -7.85 -1.47 -11.48
C CYS A 81 -8.65 -0.61 -12.46
N SER A 82 -8.16 -0.52 -13.69
CA SER A 82 -8.81 0.19 -14.81
C SER A 82 -9.75 -0.68 -15.63
N VAL A 83 -9.79 -2.00 -15.38
CA VAL A 83 -10.61 -2.99 -16.08
C VAL A 83 -11.65 -3.61 -15.14
N ASP A 84 -12.82 -3.94 -15.68
CA ASP A 84 -13.96 -4.54 -14.94
C ASP A 84 -13.73 -5.98 -14.47
N THR A 85 -12.60 -6.59 -14.82
CA THR A 85 -12.24 -7.96 -14.44
C THR A 85 -10.94 -7.97 -13.65
N PHE A 86 -10.96 -8.65 -12.51
CA PHE A 86 -9.82 -8.73 -11.61
C PHE A 86 -8.93 -9.94 -11.94
N PRO A 87 -7.65 -9.75 -12.31
CA PRO A 87 -6.69 -10.83 -12.33
C PRO A 87 -6.21 -11.09 -10.90
N LEU A 88 -6.61 -12.24 -10.32
CA LEU A 88 -6.10 -12.76 -9.04
C LEU A 88 -4.57 -12.87 -8.99
N SER A 89 -3.89 -12.81 -10.14
CA SER A 89 -2.44 -12.79 -10.27
C SER A 89 -1.76 -11.54 -9.71
N ASN A 90 -2.51 -10.48 -9.38
CA ASN A 90 -1.94 -9.24 -8.85
C ASN A 90 -1.74 -9.25 -7.32
N ILE A 91 -2.13 -10.32 -6.63
CA ILE A 91 -1.87 -10.50 -5.20
C ILE A 91 -0.63 -11.37 -5.05
N HIS A 92 0.40 -10.85 -4.40
CA HIS A 92 1.60 -11.63 -4.15
C HIS A 92 1.40 -12.56 -2.94
N PRO A 93 1.86 -13.83 -3.00
CA PRO A 93 1.65 -14.79 -1.90
C PRO A 93 2.15 -14.31 -0.53
N HIS A 94 3.29 -13.61 -0.51
CA HIS A 94 3.87 -13.07 0.72
C HIS A 94 2.98 -12.04 1.44
N GLN A 95 2.12 -11.32 0.70
CA GLN A 95 1.18 -10.36 1.29
C GLN A 95 0.06 -11.10 2.01
N VAL A 96 -0.48 -12.15 1.39
CA VAL A 96 -1.51 -13.01 1.98
C VAL A 96 -0.97 -13.72 3.22
N GLU A 97 0.25 -14.25 3.16
CA GLU A 97 0.92 -14.86 4.32
C GLU A 97 1.04 -13.89 5.49
N PHE A 98 1.43 -12.64 5.23
CA PHE A 98 1.51 -11.60 6.25
C PHE A 98 0.13 -11.26 6.83
N MET A 99 -0.89 -11.07 5.98
CA MET A 99 -2.25 -10.75 6.40
C MET A 99 -2.86 -11.85 7.26
N ASN A 100 -2.67 -13.12 6.87
CA ASN A 100 -3.09 -14.27 7.67
C ASN A 100 -2.39 -14.30 9.05
N ALA A 101 -1.07 -14.06 9.08
CA ALA A 101 -0.33 -13.98 10.34
C ALA A 101 -0.79 -12.80 11.22
N PHE A 102 -1.18 -11.67 10.60
CA PHE A 102 -1.69 -10.49 11.29
C PHE A 102 -3.07 -10.74 11.91
N GLU A 103 -3.98 -11.41 11.17
CA GLU A 103 -5.30 -11.80 11.68
C GLU A 103 -5.19 -12.81 12.83
N GLN A 104 -4.22 -13.73 12.80
CA GLN A 104 -3.95 -14.65 13.91
C GLN A 104 -3.56 -13.92 15.21
N GLN A 105 -3.06 -12.68 15.15
CA GLN A 105 -2.76 -11.85 16.32
C GLN A 105 -3.96 -10.99 16.76
N GLY A 106 -5.14 -11.18 16.17
CA GLY A 106 -6.36 -10.41 16.48
C GLY A 106 -6.45 -9.08 15.74
N GLY A 107 -5.64 -8.87 14.70
CA GLY A 107 -5.75 -7.72 13.80
C GLY A 107 -6.76 -7.93 12.68
N ILE A 108 -7.14 -6.84 12.02
CA ILE A 108 -8.00 -6.87 10.83
C ILE A 108 -7.12 -6.59 9.61
N ALA A 109 -7.13 -7.51 8.64
CA ALA A 109 -6.43 -7.35 7.38
C ALA A 109 -7.42 -7.32 6.21
N PHE A 110 -7.30 -6.36 5.29
CA PHE A 110 -8.17 -6.33 4.10
C PHE A 110 -7.47 -5.75 2.88
N PHE A 111 -8.05 -5.96 1.70
CA PHE A 111 -7.62 -5.30 0.48
C PHE A 111 -8.62 -4.19 0.12
N LEU A 112 -8.10 -3.00 -0.17
CA LEU A 112 -8.88 -1.87 -0.64
C LEU A 112 -8.78 -1.80 -2.17
N TYR A 113 -9.85 -2.21 -2.85
CA TYR A 113 -9.91 -2.16 -4.31
C TYR A 113 -10.65 -0.93 -4.80
N PHE A 114 -10.07 -0.23 -5.78
CA PHE A 114 -10.74 0.85 -6.50
C PHE A 114 -10.86 0.51 -7.98
N PHE A 115 -12.10 0.35 -8.44
CA PHE A 115 -12.39 0.14 -9.86
C PHE A 115 -12.71 1.50 -10.50
N GLN A 116 -11.92 1.93 -11.48
CA GLN A 116 -12.17 3.21 -12.17
C GLN A 116 -13.47 3.21 -12.99
N SER A 117 -13.89 2.04 -13.48
CA SER A 117 -15.10 1.85 -14.30
C SER A 117 -16.38 1.69 -13.46
N CYS A 118 -16.28 1.06 -12.29
CA CYS A 118 -17.41 0.83 -11.38
C CYS A 118 -17.09 1.42 -10.00
N ARG A 119 -17.82 2.47 -9.62
CA ARG A 119 -17.61 3.22 -8.38
C ARG A 119 -18.09 2.42 -7.14
N SER A 120 -17.44 1.30 -6.78
CA SER A 120 -17.79 0.49 -5.59
C SER A 120 -16.58 -0.22 -4.96
N VAL A 121 -16.61 -0.38 -3.62
CA VAL A 121 -15.56 -0.95 -2.77
C VAL A 121 -16.19 -1.84 -1.68
N LEU A 122 -15.76 -3.12 -1.59
CA LEU A 122 -15.52 -3.94 -0.38
C LEU A 122 -15.51 -5.44 -0.73
N LEU A 123 -14.45 -6.16 -0.32
CA LEU A 123 -14.49 -7.60 -0.08
C LEU A 123 -13.91 -7.86 1.31
N PRO A 124 -14.68 -8.43 2.26
CA PRO A 124 -14.11 -8.95 3.50
C PRO A 124 -13.22 -10.16 3.18
N SER A 125 -12.12 -10.33 3.91
CA SER A 125 -11.41 -11.60 3.99
C SER A 125 -12.42 -12.68 4.38
N ALA A 126 -12.52 -13.72 3.54
CA ALA A 126 -13.47 -14.82 3.71
C ALA A 126 -13.18 -15.59 5.03
N PRO A 127 -14.20 -16.23 5.62
CA PRO A 127 -14.19 -16.76 6.99
C PRO A 127 -13.20 -17.91 7.24
#